data_AF-A0A9P9IA78-F1
#
_entry.id   AF-A0A9P9IA78-F1
#
_cell.length_a   1.000
_cell.length_b   1.000
_cell.length_c   1.000
_cell.angle_alpha   90.00
_cell.angle_beta   90.00
_cell.angle_gamma   90.00
#
_symmetry.space_group_name_H-M   'P 1'
#
loop_
_entity.id
_entity.type
_entity.pdbx_description
1 polymer ?
#
loop_
_entity_poly.entity_id
_entity_poly.type
_entity_poly.pdbx_seq_one_letter_code
_entity_poly.pdbx_strand_id
1 'polypeptide(L)'
;LLGRDDVTPHDQAKYILNGPEDITGRQIVTMVEQYIGTKVEDVRFQDLSFIDHQAAQTQESKTVILSIKSALDTAWEGKCTASTTSKEVFQFAAPKNAPAEVFKTMLEEYRRNPRNS
;
A
#
# COMPACT_ATOMS: atom_id res chain seq x y z
N LEU A 1 -8.26 25.14 6.25
CA LEU A 1 -7.04 25.72 6.84
C LEU A 1 -6.97 27.23 6.63
N LEU A 2 -7.08 27.73 5.40
CA LEU A 2 -7.00 29.16 5.04
C LEU A 2 -8.15 30.07 5.54
N GLY A 3 -8.97 29.62 6.50
CA GLY A 3 -10.13 30.40 6.98
C GLY A 3 -10.64 29.96 8.35
N ARG A 4 -9.77 29.37 9.19
CA ARG A 4 -10.09 29.07 10.60
C ARG A 4 -9.50 30.16 11.49
N ASP A 5 -10.24 30.56 12.52
CA ASP A 5 -9.83 31.60 13.47
C ASP A 5 -8.67 31.16 14.38
N ASP A 6 -8.52 29.85 14.60
CA ASP A 6 -7.41 29.25 15.34
C ASP A 6 -6.72 28.17 14.49
N VAL A 7 -5.41 28.34 14.30
CA VAL A 7 -4.54 27.43 13.55
C VAL A 7 -3.47 26.77 14.44
N THR A 8 -3.44 27.08 15.74
CA THR A 8 -2.49 26.51 16.71
C THR A 8 -2.48 24.97 16.74
N PRO A 9 -3.61 24.25 16.58
CA PRO A 9 -3.59 22.79 16.49
C PRO A 9 -2.85 22.22 15.27
N HIS A 10 -2.50 23.07 14.30
CA HIS A 10 -1.87 22.69 13.03
C HIS A 10 -0.42 23.14 12.93
N ASP A 11 0.08 23.91 13.90
CA ASP A 11 1.47 24.36 13.93
C ASP A 11 2.41 23.18 14.18
N GLN A 12 3.37 23.00 13.27
CA GLN A 12 4.30 21.86 13.23
C GLN A 12 3.64 20.45 13.22
N ALA A 13 2.32 20.37 12.96
CA ALA A 13 1.61 19.11 12.93
C ALA A 13 2.01 18.26 11.71
N LYS A 14 2.24 16.96 11.92
CA LYS A 14 2.58 16.01 10.86
C LYS A 14 1.31 15.35 10.31
N TYR A 15 0.95 15.68 9.08
CA TYR A 15 -0.17 15.05 8.38
C TYR A 15 0.31 13.84 7.58
N ILE A 16 -0.22 12.68 7.92
CA ILE A 16 0.01 11.45 7.17
C ILE A 16 -1.30 11.10 6.49
N LEU A 17 -1.28 10.98 5.16
CA LEU A 17 -2.44 10.59 4.37
C LEU A 17 -2.13 9.24 3.72
N ASN A 18 -2.70 8.17 4.26
CA ASN A 18 -2.47 6.78 3.86
C ASN A 18 -3.81 6.02 3.84
N GLY A 19 -3.80 4.70 3.99
CA GLY A 19 -5.02 3.93 4.24
C GLY A 19 -5.73 4.34 5.55
N PRO A 20 -7.04 4.07 5.67
CA PRO A 20 -7.80 4.31 6.90
C PRO A 20 -7.37 3.41 8.06
N GLU A 21 -6.83 2.24 7.75
CA GLU A 21 -6.42 1.23 8.72
C GLU A 21 -5.19 0.47 8.20
N ASP A 22 -4.45 -0.13 9.13
CA ASP A 22 -3.35 -1.02 8.79
C ASP A 22 -3.90 -2.37 8.32
N ILE A 23 -3.34 -2.88 7.23
CA ILE A 23 -3.65 -4.22 6.72
C ILE A 23 -2.38 -5.04 6.60
N THR A 24 -2.48 -6.30 6.97
CA THR A 24 -1.42 -7.29 6.84
C THR A 24 -1.52 -8.01 5.49
N GLY A 25 -0.41 -8.61 5.04
CA GLY A 25 -0.43 -9.49 3.86
C GLY A 25 -1.44 -10.62 3.96
N ARG A 26 -1.71 -11.15 5.17
CA ARG A 26 -2.76 -12.18 5.39
C ARG A 26 -4.17 -11.65 5.19
N GLN A 27 -4.45 -10.41 5.60
CA GLN A 27 -5.74 -9.78 5.32
C GLN A 27 -5.94 -9.58 3.82
N ILE A 28 -4.88 -9.24 3.08
CA ILE A 28 -4.93 -9.17 1.61
C ILE A 28 -5.27 -10.54 1.00
N VAL A 29 -4.59 -11.61 1.42
CA VAL A 29 -4.90 -12.98 0.96
C VAL A 29 -6.36 -13.32 1.26
N THR A 30 -6.84 -12.98 2.46
CA THR A 30 -8.24 -13.22 2.84
C THR A 30 -9.21 -12.50 1.90
N MET A 31 -8.96 -11.23 1.58
CA MET A 31 -9.79 -10.46 0.63
C MET A 31 -9.80 -11.09 -0.76
N VAL A 32 -8.65 -11.58 -1.23
CA VAL A 32 -8.53 -12.28 -2.52
C VAL A 32 -9.34 -13.58 -2.50
N GLU A 33 -9.15 -14.44 -1.49
CA GLU A 33 -9.86 -15.72 -1.35
C GLU A 33 -11.38 -15.54 -1.28
N GLN A 34 -11.84 -14.55 -0.52
CA GLN A 34 -13.26 -14.21 -0.44
C GLN A 34 -13.82 -13.78 -1.80
N TYR A 35 -13.05 -13.02 -2.57
CA TYR A 35 -13.46 -12.54 -3.88
C TYR A 35 -13.50 -13.65 -4.93
N ILE A 36 -12.51 -14.55 -4.96
CA ILE A 36 -12.45 -15.65 -5.94
C ILE A 36 -13.27 -16.87 -5.54
N GLY A 37 -13.73 -16.93 -4.28
CA GLY A 37 -14.55 -18.03 -3.76
C GLY A 37 -13.78 -19.33 -3.51
N THR A 38 -12.45 -19.29 -3.50
CA THR A 38 -11.58 -20.45 -3.26
C THR A 38 -10.30 -20.04 -2.53
N LYS A 39 -9.58 -21.02 -1.98
CA LYS A 39 -8.29 -20.82 -1.31
C LYS A 39 -7.17 -20.60 -2.33
N VAL A 40 -6.23 -19.72 -1.99
CA VAL A 40 -5.00 -19.55 -2.78
C VAL A 40 -4.01 -20.62 -2.36
N GLU A 41 -3.50 -21.39 -3.32
CA GLU A 41 -2.67 -22.57 -3.03
C GLU A 41 -1.21 -22.23 -2.71
N ASP A 42 -0.59 -21.30 -3.45
CA ASP A 42 0.80 -20.89 -3.26
C ASP A 42 0.85 -19.42 -2.86
N VAL A 43 1.15 -19.17 -1.58
CA VAL A 43 1.34 -17.82 -1.03
C VAL A 43 2.74 -17.71 -0.45
N ARG A 44 3.56 -16.89 -1.08
CA ARG A 44 4.94 -16.62 -0.64
C ARG A 44 5.07 -15.17 -0.20
N PHE A 45 5.18 -14.98 1.11
CA PHE A 45 5.56 -13.69 1.65
C PHE A 45 7.06 -13.49 1.45
N GLN A 46 7.47 -12.24 1.20
CA GLN A 46 8.88 -11.89 0.97
C GLN A 46 9.49 -12.50 -0.30
N ASP A 47 8.67 -12.89 -1.28
CA ASP A 47 9.18 -13.32 -2.58
C ASP A 47 9.82 -12.15 -3.34
N LEU A 48 11.10 -12.29 -3.67
CA LEU A 48 11.89 -11.28 -4.38
C LEU A 48 12.26 -11.72 -5.80
N SER A 49 11.67 -12.81 -6.30
CA SER A 49 12.04 -13.41 -7.59
C SER A 49 11.80 -12.45 -8.76
N PHE A 50 10.80 -11.57 -8.65
CA PHE A 50 10.54 -10.54 -9.66
C PHE A 50 11.73 -9.59 -9.85
N ILE A 51 12.48 -9.29 -8.78
CA ILE A 51 13.65 -8.38 -8.84
C ILE A 51 14.78 -9.05 -9.63
N ASP A 52 14.99 -10.35 -9.45
CA ASP A 52 15.97 -11.10 -10.24
C ASP A 52 15.60 -11.10 -11.72
N HIS A 53 14.33 -11.34 -12.01
CA HIS A 53 13.81 -11.29 -13.38
C HIS A 53 13.97 -9.89 -14.00
N GLN A 54 13.64 -8.83 -13.26
CA GLN A 54 13.80 -7.45 -13.70
C GLN A 54 15.29 -7.11 -13.95
N ALA A 55 16.18 -7.50 -13.05
CA ALA A 55 17.62 -7.28 -13.20
C ALA A 55 18.21 -8.07 -14.39
N ALA A 56 17.66 -9.24 -14.71
CA ALA A 56 18.06 -10.03 -15.87
C ALA A 56 17.67 -9.36 -17.20
N GLN A 57 16.53 -8.66 -17.23
CA GLN A 57 15.94 -8.09 -18.45
C GLN A 57 16.21 -6.60 -18.67
N THR A 58 16.72 -5.90 -17.66
CA THR A 58 16.92 -4.46 -17.74
C THR A 58 18.06 -4.07 -18.70
N GLN A 59 17.90 -2.93 -19.36
CA GLN A 59 18.99 -2.20 -20.01
C GLN A 59 19.67 -1.20 -19.05
N GLU A 60 19.07 -0.97 -17.87
CA GLU A 60 19.53 -0.06 -16.83
C GLU A 60 20.57 -0.73 -15.91
N SER A 61 20.99 -0.01 -14.86
CA SER A 61 21.93 -0.53 -13.87
C SER A 61 21.35 -1.70 -13.07
N LYS A 62 21.84 -2.91 -13.35
CA LYS A 62 21.49 -4.14 -12.63
C LYS A 62 21.76 -4.04 -11.13
N THR A 63 22.88 -3.41 -10.75
CA THR A 63 23.27 -3.24 -9.34
C THR A 63 22.27 -2.38 -8.58
N VAL A 64 21.72 -1.33 -9.22
CA VAL A 64 20.69 -0.48 -8.61
C VAL A 64 19.38 -1.26 -8.44
N ILE A 65 19.00 -2.10 -9.41
CA ILE A 65 17.80 -2.93 -9.28
C ILE A 65 17.97 -3.98 -8.17
N LEU A 66 19.13 -4.64 -8.11
CA LEU A 66 19.40 -5.66 -7.09
C LEU A 66 19.51 -5.06 -5.67
N SER A 67 19.87 -3.79 -5.52
CA SER A 67 19.94 -3.15 -4.20
C SER A 67 18.56 -3.03 -3.52
N ILE A 68 17.47 -3.10 -4.28
CA ILE A 68 16.10 -3.14 -3.76
C ILE A 68 15.93 -4.29 -2.76
N LYS A 69 16.58 -5.45 -3.01
CA LYS A 69 16.50 -6.61 -2.10
C LYS A 69 16.94 -6.24 -0.68
N SER A 70 18.08 -5.55 -0.56
CA SER A 70 18.61 -5.13 0.74
C SER A 70 17.84 -3.96 1.35
N ALA A 71 17.26 -3.08 0.53
CA ALA A 71 16.40 -2.01 1.02
C ALA A 71 15.15 -2.56 1.74
N LEU A 72 14.62 -3.70 1.29
CA LEU A 72 13.44 -4.34 1.86
C LEU A 72 13.69 -4.98 3.23
N ASP A 73 14.94 -5.35 3.57
CA ASP A 73 15.28 -5.88 4.89
C ASP A 73 14.85 -4.93 6.00
N THR A 74 15.10 -3.62 5.81
CA THR A 74 14.73 -2.58 6.79
C THR A 74 13.21 -2.50 6.99
N ALA A 75 12.44 -2.72 5.92
CA ALA A 75 10.98 -2.74 6.00
C ALA A 75 10.47 -3.98 6.75
N TRP A 76 11.06 -5.15 6.51
CA TRP A 76 10.68 -6.40 7.20
C TRP A 76 11.06 -6.43 8.67
N GLU A 77 12.16 -5.77 9.04
CA GLU A 77 12.55 -5.55 10.43
C GLU A 77 11.60 -4.58 11.17
N GLY A 78 10.58 -4.04 10.49
CA GLY A 78 9.63 -3.09 11.06
C GLY A 78 10.22 -1.70 11.30
N LYS A 79 11.40 -1.41 10.74
CA LYS A 79 12.09 -0.12 10.89
C LYS A 79 11.56 0.94 9.91
N CYS A 80 10.88 0.53 8.84
CA CYS A 80 10.06 1.44 8.04
C CYS A 80 8.74 1.71 8.75
N THR A 81 8.62 2.88 9.36
CA THR A 81 7.34 3.32 9.92
C THR A 81 6.40 3.72 8.78
N ALA A 82 5.42 2.88 8.46
CA ALA A 82 4.20 3.33 7.81
C ALA A 82 3.17 3.61 8.91
N SER A 83 2.71 4.85 9.03
CA SER A 83 1.57 5.17 9.90
C SER A 83 0.32 5.22 9.04
N THR A 84 -0.81 4.76 9.56
CA THR A 84 -2.12 5.03 8.97
C THR A 84 -2.39 6.53 8.89
N THR A 85 -3.44 6.90 8.15
CA THR A 85 -3.90 8.29 8.08
C THR A 85 -3.92 8.91 9.48
N SER A 86 -3.25 10.06 9.63
CA SER A 86 -3.08 10.68 10.94
C SER A 86 -4.42 11.22 11.45
N LYS A 87 -4.59 11.28 12.78
CA LYS A 87 -5.86 11.71 13.41
C LYS A 87 -6.29 13.11 12.96
N GLU A 88 -5.32 13.96 12.66
CA GLU A 88 -5.53 15.32 12.19
C GLU A 88 -6.17 15.32 10.79
N VAL A 89 -5.84 14.34 9.93
CA VAL A 89 -6.50 14.16 8.63
C VAL A 89 -7.95 13.69 8.79
N PHE A 90 -8.22 12.80 9.75
CA PHE A 90 -9.60 12.36 10.06
C PHE A 90 -10.52 13.53 10.47
N GLN A 91 -9.97 14.56 11.12
CA GLN A 91 -10.71 15.76 11.50
C GLN A 91 -11.09 16.66 10.30
N PHE A 92 -10.43 16.50 9.16
CA PHE A 92 -10.75 17.24 7.92
C PHE A 92 -11.63 16.44 6.97
N ALA A 93 -11.27 15.18 6.75
CA ALA A 93 -11.96 14.30 5.83
C ALA A 93 -11.72 12.85 6.26
N ALA A 94 -12.68 12.29 7.00
CA ALA A 94 -12.66 10.87 7.30
C ALA A 94 -12.67 10.05 5.99
N PRO A 95 -11.82 9.02 5.85
CA PRO A 95 -11.90 8.07 4.75
C PRO A 95 -13.30 7.47 4.66
N LYS A 96 -13.85 7.40 3.45
CA LYS A 96 -15.24 6.96 3.23
C LYS A 96 -15.37 5.46 2.96
N ASN A 97 -14.27 4.82 2.56
CA ASN A 97 -14.25 3.45 2.09
C ASN A 97 -13.25 2.63 2.91
N ALA A 98 -13.64 1.42 3.29
CA ALA A 98 -12.74 0.43 3.89
C ALA A 98 -11.82 -0.19 2.81
N PRO A 99 -10.67 -0.77 3.18
CA PRO A 99 -9.77 -1.44 2.24
C PRO A 99 -10.44 -2.49 1.35
N ALA A 100 -11.39 -3.26 1.90
CA ALA A 100 -12.13 -4.27 1.14
C ALA A 100 -13.02 -3.67 0.03
N GLU A 101 -13.65 -2.51 0.30
CA GLU A 101 -14.47 -1.80 -0.69
C GLU A 101 -13.62 -1.20 -1.82
N VAL A 102 -12.44 -0.67 -1.46
CA VAL A 102 -11.47 -0.18 -2.46
C VAL A 102 -10.96 -1.33 -3.32
N PHE A 103 -10.58 -2.45 -2.70
CA PHE A 103 -10.13 -3.65 -3.40
C PHE A 103 -11.17 -4.14 -4.42
N LYS A 104 -12.44 -4.23 -4.00
CA LYS A 104 -13.54 -4.61 -4.90
C LYS A 104 -13.73 -3.62 -6.04
N THR A 105 -13.71 -2.31 -5.74
CA THR A 105 -13.84 -1.25 -6.75
C THR A 105 -12.73 -1.35 -7.80
N MET A 106 -11.47 -1.53 -7.39
CA MET A 106 -10.34 -1.67 -8.31
C MET A 106 -10.50 -2.86 -9.27
N LEU A 107 -11.02 -3.99 -8.78
CA LEU A 107 -11.25 -5.17 -9.60
C LEU A 107 -12.41 -4.99 -10.59
N GLU A 108 -13.47 -4.31 -10.16
CA GLU A 108 -14.59 -3.95 -11.02
C GLU A 108 -14.18 -2.96 -12.12
N GLU A 109 -13.35 -1.97 -11.79
CA GLU A 109 -12.78 -1.04 -12.76
C GLU A 109 -11.87 -1.74 -13.77
N TYR A 110 -10.99 -2.63 -13.31
CA TYR A 110 -10.13 -3.42 -14.18
C TYR A 110 -10.95 -4.26 -15.17
N ARG A 111 -12.02 -4.91 -14.71
CA ARG A 111 -12.95 -5.66 -15.58
C ARG A 111 -13.60 -4.76 -16.64
N ARG A 112 -13.87 -3.51 -16.29
CA ARG A 112 -14.49 -2.53 -17.20
C ARG A 112 -13.51 -1.98 -18.24
N ASN A 113 -12.23 -1.82 -17.89
CA ASN A 113 -11.22 -1.31 -18.82
C ASN A 113 -9.81 -1.91 -18.57
N PRO A 114 -9.48 -3.05 -19.20
CA PRO A 114 -8.22 -3.75 -18.95
C PRO A 114 -6.97 -3.08 -19.60
N ARG A 115 -7.12 -1.96 -20.31
CA ARG A 115 -6.00 -1.33 -21.06
C ARG A 115 -5.12 -0.36 -20.25
N ASN A 116 -5.38 -0.19 -18.95
CA ASN A 116 -4.67 0.78 -18.10
C ASN A 116 -3.60 0.15 -17.18
N SER A 117 -3.22 -1.12 -17.40
CA SER A 117 -2.19 -1.82 -16.61
C SER A 117 -0.95 -2.09 -17.44
#